data_AF-A0A5J4PHD6-F1
#
_entry.id   AF-A0A5J4PHD6-F1
#
_cell.length_a   1.000
_cell.length_b   1.000
_cell.length_c   1.000
_cell.angle_alpha   90.00
_cell.angle_beta   90.00
_cell.angle_gamma   90.00
#
_symmetry.space_group_name_H-M   'P 1'
#
loop_
_entity.id
_entity.type
_entity.pdbx_description
1 polymer ?
#
loop_
_entity_poly.entity_id
_entity_poly.type
_entity_poly.pdbx_seq_one_letter_code
_entity_poly.pdbx_strand_id
1 'polypeptide(L)' 'MGRIVVLGAGESGTGAAVLAKVKGFDTYVSDISSIKDKYKELLDNYEIGWEEGQHTEELILNANEVIISP' A
#
# COMPACT_ATOMS: atom_id res chain seq x y z
N MET A 1 -4.30 -8.97 13.63
CA MET A 1 -5.11 -8.00 12.84
C MET A 1 -5.27 -8.56 11.43
N GLY A 2 -6.20 -8.02 10.63
CA GLY A 2 -6.36 -8.40 9.23
C GLY A 2 -5.26 -7.83 8.32
N ARG A 3 -5.39 -8.10 7.02
CA ARG A 3 -4.55 -7.57 5.95
C ARG A 3 -5.30 -6.50 5.16
N ILE A 4 -4.65 -5.36 4.95
CA ILE A 4 -5.15 -4.24 4.15
C ILE A 4 -4.24 -4.06 2.94
N VAL A 5 -4.84 -4.02 1.76
CA VAL A 5 -4.15 -3.66 0.52
C VAL A 5 -4.62 -2.27 0.09
N VAL A 6 -3.68 -1.39 -0.23
CA VAL A 6 -3.98 -0.05 -0.77
C VAL A 6 -3.66 -0.04 -2.25
N LEU A 7 -4.66 0.28 -3.07
CA LEU A 7 -4.50 0.51 -4.50
C LEU A 7 -4.31 2.01 -4.76
N GLY A 8 -3.12 2.36 -5.24
CA GLY A 8 -2.65 3.72 -5.41
C GLY A 8 -1.69 4.16 -4.29
N ALA A 9 -0.56 4.76 -4.67
CA ALA A 9 0.54 5.20 -3.81
C ALA A 9 0.80 6.72 -3.90
N GLY A 10 -0.24 7.48 -4.24
CA GLY A 10 -0.23 8.93 -4.10
C GLY A 10 -0.17 9.38 -2.64
N GLU A 11 -0.52 10.64 -2.38
CA GLU A 11 -0.52 11.19 -1.02
C GLU A 11 -1.48 10.46 -0.09
N SER A 12 -2.73 10.31 -0.51
CA SER A 12 -3.80 9.64 0.23
C SER A 12 -3.53 8.15 0.39
N GLY A 13 -3.08 7.48 -0.69
CA GLY A 13 -2.76 6.04 -0.65
C GLY A 13 -1.63 5.70 0.32
N THR A 14 -0.51 6.44 0.22
CA THR A 14 0.62 6.24 1.15
C THR A 14 0.22 6.56 2.58
N GLY A 15 -0.53 7.64 2.81
CA GLY A 15 -1.03 7.99 4.15
C GLY A 15 -1.95 6.92 4.75
N ALA A 16 -2.84 6.34 3.95
CA ALA A 16 -3.71 5.24 4.36
C ALA A 16 -2.90 3.98 4.73
N ALA A 17 -1.89 3.64 3.93
CA ALA A 17 -1.00 2.51 4.20
C ALA A 17 -0.23 2.69 5.52
N VAL A 18 0.34 3.88 5.74
CA VAL A 18 1.06 4.20 6.99
C VAL A 18 0.11 4.10 8.18
N LEU A 19 -1.11 4.63 8.08
CA LEU A 19 -2.10 4.53 9.16
C LEU A 19 -2.45 3.06 9.46
N ALA A 20 -2.71 2.24 8.44
CA ALA A 20 -3.00 0.82 8.59
C ALA A 20 -1.85 0.07 9.28
N LYS A 21 -0.60 0.30 8.85
CA LYS A 21 0.61 -0.27 9.48
C LYS A 21 0.73 0.14 10.95
N VAL A 22 0.58 1.44 11.26
CA VAL A 22 0.63 1.97 12.64
C VAL A 22 -0.49 1.39 13.51
N LYS A 23 -1.65 1.11 12.93
CA LYS A 23 -2.75 0.41 13.62
C LYS A 23 -2.51 -1.09 13.78
N GLY A 24 -1.45 -1.65 13.21
CA GLY A 24 -0.99 -3.03 13.37
C GLY A 24 -1.56 -4.01 12.34
N PHE A 25 -2.04 -3.53 11.19
CA PHE A 25 -2.46 -4.38 10.08
C PHE A 25 -1.27 -4.83 9.24
N ASP A 26 -1.35 -6.05 8.69
CA ASP A 26 -0.49 -6.42 7.57
C ASP A 26 -0.88 -5.55 6.38
N THR A 27 0.07 -4.75 5.86
CA THR A 27 -0.24 -3.68 4.91
C THR A 27 0.64 -3.83 3.68
N TYR A 28 0.01 -3.71 2.51
CA TYR A 28 0.68 -3.75 1.22
C TYR A 28 0.13 -2.66 0.29
N VAL A 29 0.99 -2.08 -0.54
CA VAL A 29 0.61 -1.04 -1.50
C VAL A 29 0.87 -1.51 -2.93
N SER A 30 -0.08 -1.28 -3.83
CA SER A 30 0.08 -1.61 -5.24
C SER A 30 -0.36 -0.44 -6.10
N ASP A 31 0.49 0.01 -7.01
CA ASP A 31 0.19 1.11 -7.93
C ASP A 31 0.52 0.71 -9.38
N ILE A 32 -0.39 1.00 -10.30
CA ILE A 32 -0.15 0.79 -11.74
C ILE A 32 0.80 1.84 -12.34
N SER A 33 0.92 2.99 -11.68
CA SER A 33 1.82 4.07 -12.04
C SER A 33 3.16 3.94 -11.30
N SER A 34 4.14 4.77 -11.67
CA SER A 34 5.35 4.90 -10.87
C SER A 34 5.08 5.71 -9.60
N ILE A 35 5.62 5.22 -8.50
CA ILE A 35 5.53 5.83 -7.17
C ILE A 35 6.69 6.83 -7.03
N LYS A 36 6.40 8.03 -6.54
CA LYS A 36 7.43 9.06 -6.28
C LYS A 36 8.36 8.60 -5.16
N ASP A 37 9.65 8.90 -5.26
CA ASP A 37 10.68 8.46 -4.29
C ASP A 37 10.33 8.78 -2.85
N LYS A 38 9.80 9.98 -2.58
CA LYS A 38 9.36 10.38 -1.23
C LYS A 38 8.32 9.43 -0.60
N TYR A 39 7.49 8.78 -1.42
CA TYR A 39 6.49 7.82 -0.95
C TYR A 39 7.11 6.43 -0.79
N LYS A 40 8.01 6.02 -1.69
CA LYS A 40 8.78 4.77 -1.53
C LYS A 40 9.58 4.79 -0.23
N GLU A 41 10.35 5.86 0.01
CA GLU A 41 11.09 6.06 1.25
C GLU A 41 10.18 5.98 2.48
N LEU A 42 8.98 6.57 2.40
CA LEU A 42 8.03 6.50 3.50
C LEU A 42 7.51 5.07 3.71
N LEU A 43 7.16 4.34 2.65
CA LEU A 43 6.72 2.94 2.75
C LEU A 43 7.84 2.05 3.32
N ASP A 44 9.07 2.22 2.86
CA ASP A 44 10.24 1.49 3.33
C ASP A 44 10.54 1.77 4.81
N ASN A 45 10.46 3.03 5.24
CA ASN A 45 10.64 3.43 6.64
C ASN A 45 9.62 2.80 7.60
N TYR A 46 8.43 2.47 7.10
CA TYR A 46 7.39 1.77 7.86
C TYR A 46 7.37 0.25 7.59
N GLU A 47 8.34 -0.27 6.81
CA GLU A 47 8.42 -1.67 6.42
C GLU A 47 7.11 -2.16 5.78
N ILE A 48 6.56 -1.35 4.86
CA ILE A 48 5.36 -1.66 4.09
C ILE A 48 5.82 -2.17 2.72
N GLY A 49 5.41 -3.38 2.35
CA GLY A 49 5.69 -3.92 1.03
C GLY A 49 4.93 -3.14 -0.04
N TRP A 50 5.56 -2.92 -1.19
CA TRP A 50 4.94 -2.22 -2.31
C TRP A 50 5.35 -2.77 -3.67
N GLU A 51 4.51 -2.55 -4.67
CA GLU A 51 4.83 -2.72 -6.10
C GLU A 51 4.39 -1.49 -6.89
N GLU A 52 5.05 -1.26 -8.02
CA GLU A 52 4.72 -0.20 -8.95
C GLU A 52 4.73 -0.72 -10.39
N GLY A 53 3.98 -0.07 -11.28
CA GLY A 53 3.91 -0.45 -12.69
C GLY A 53 3.12 -1.73 -12.97
N GLN A 54 2.51 -2.33 -11.95
CA GLN A 54 1.74 -3.58 -12.06
C GLN A 54 0.78 -3.77 -10.88
N HIS A 55 -0.12 -4.72 -11.04
CA HIS A 55 -0.95 -5.27 -9.97
C HIS A 55 -0.80 -6.79 -9.94
N THR A 56 -0.17 -7.32 -8.91
CA THR A 56 -0.07 -8.76 -8.68
C THR A 56 -1.33 -9.23 -7.97
N GLU A 57 -2.25 -9.87 -8.71
CA GLU A 57 -3.57 -10.28 -8.19
C GLU A 57 -3.47 -11.09 -6.89
N GLU A 58 -2.51 -12.02 -6.79
CA GLU A 58 -2.33 -12.84 -5.58
C GLU A 58 -2.02 -12.01 -4.32
N LEU A 59 -1.28 -10.90 -4.46
CA LEU A 59 -0.94 -10.00 -3.36
C LEU A 59 -2.10 -9.08 -2.96
N ILE A 60 -3.08 -8.90 -3.85
CA ILE A 60 -4.25 -8.04 -3.69
C ILE A 60 -5.44 -8.84 -3.16
N LEU A 61 -5.76 -9.97 -3.78
CA LEU A 61 -6.95 -10.78 -3.48
C LEU A 61 -6.87 -11.54 -2.16
N ASN A 62 -5.69 -11.59 -1.52
CA ASN A 62 -5.51 -12.14 -0.18
C ASN A 62 -5.81 -11.12 0.95
N ALA A 63 -6.24 -9.90 0.62
CA ALA A 63 -6.61 -8.88 1.58
C ALA A 63 -7.96 -9.15 2.25
N ASN A 64 -8.11 -8.70 3.50
CA ASN A 64 -9.42 -8.63 4.14
C ASN A 64 -10.22 -7.41 3.66
N GLU A 65 -9.52 -6.29 3.42
CA GLU A 65 -10.10 -5.06 2.92
C GLU A 65 -9.14 -4.40 1.92
N VAL A 66 -9.73 -3.73 0.91
CA VAL A 66 -8.99 -2.96 -0.09
C VAL A 66 -9.38 -1.49 0.02
N ILE A 67 -8.38 -0.61 0.12
CA ILE A 67 -8.55 0.84 0.09
C ILE A 67 -8.14 1.32 -1.30
N ILE A 68 -9.04 2.02 -1.99
CA ILE A 68 -8.77 2.58 -3.32
C ILE A 68 -8.60 4.09 -3.18
N SER A 69 -7.42 4.59 -3.53
CA SER A 69 -7.16 6.03 -3.66
C SER A 69 -7.45 6.47 -5.10
N PRO A 70 -8.19 7.58 -5.33
CA PRO A 70 -8.33 8.18 -6.66
C PRO A 70 -6.99 8.65 -7.24
#